data_AF-A0A518K296-F1
#
_entry.id   AF-A0A518K296-F1
#
_cell.length_a   1.000
_cell.length_b   1.000
_cell.length_c   1.000
_cell.angle_alpha   90.00
_cell.angle_beta   90.00
_cell.angle_gamma   90.00
#
_symmetry.space_group_name_H-M   'P 1'
#
loop_
_entity.id
_entity.type
_entity.pdbx_description
1 polymer ?
#
loop_
_entity_poly.entity_id
_entity_poly.type
_entity_poly.pdbx_seq_one_letter_code
_entity_poly.pdbx_strand_id
1 'polypeptide(L)'
;MLSQLPDEGSSKPIPLWQIAPAIEFVCWVVVGLAPLLYVIIGAPVTSDQAVLQVSIVVLAVLGAILMRVIGFRNSRGWKELLVRLEEEEVT
;
A
#
# COMPACT_ATOMS: atom_id res chain seq x y z
N MET A 1 -30.82 -2.75 37.15
CA MET A 1 -30.33 -3.29 35.87
C MET A 1 -30.03 -2.11 34.96
N LEU A 2 -28.77 -1.69 34.89
CA LEU A 2 -28.33 -0.62 33.98
C LEU A 2 -28.08 -1.25 32.62
N SER A 3 -28.85 -0.80 31.63
CA SER A 3 -28.63 -1.06 30.21
C SER A 3 -27.23 -0.57 29.84
N GLN A 4 -26.32 -1.50 29.56
CA GLN A 4 -25.06 -1.20 28.88
C GLN A 4 -25.43 -0.87 27.42
N LEU A 5 -25.67 0.41 27.16
CA LEU A 5 -25.65 0.93 25.79
C LEU A 5 -24.25 0.66 25.22
N PRO A 6 -24.12 0.10 24.01
CA PRO A 6 -22.82 -0.09 23.38
C PRO A 6 -22.15 1.27 23.25
N ASP A 7 -20.96 1.36 23.85
CA ASP A 7 -20.10 2.53 23.89
C ASP A 7 -19.99 3.14 22.49
N GLU A 8 -20.37 4.41 22.39
CA GLU A 8 -20.28 5.19 21.17
C GLU A 8 -18.89 5.07 20.57
N GLY A 9 -18.86 4.96 19.23
CA GLY A 9 -17.65 4.85 18.45
C GLY A 9 -16.55 5.77 18.96
N SER A 10 -15.51 5.16 19.56
CA SER A 10 -14.32 5.84 20.01
C SER A 10 -13.64 6.50 18.80
N SER A 11 -14.00 7.75 18.55
CA SER A 11 -13.48 8.65 17.52
C SER A 11 -12.06 9.12 17.88
N LYS A 12 -11.19 8.21 18.31
CA LYS A 12 -9.75 8.48 18.33
C LYS A 12 -9.23 8.25 16.91
N PRO A 13 -8.68 9.27 16.23
CA PRO A 13 -8.10 9.08 14.92
C PRO A 13 -7.01 8.03 15.03
N ILE A 14 -7.19 6.90 14.33
CA ILE A 14 -6.20 5.83 14.33
C ILE A 14 -4.93 6.40 13.68
N PRO A 15 -3.77 6.37 14.36
CA PRO A 15 -2.56 6.96 13.82
C PRO A 15 -2.14 6.22 12.55
N LEU A 16 -1.76 6.95 11.51
CA LEU A 16 -1.42 6.41 10.18
C LEU A 16 -0.39 5.27 10.23
N TRP A 17 0.55 5.31 11.17
CA TRP A 17 1.55 4.26 11.37
C TRP A 17 0.96 2.90 11.77
N GLN A 18 -0.19 2.87 12.45
CA GLN A 18 -0.89 1.62 12.78
C GLN A 18 -1.69 1.07 11.59
N ILE A 19 -2.15 1.95 10.69
CA ILE A 19 -2.94 1.57 9.50
C ILE A 19 -2.03 1.28 8.29
N ALA A 20 -0.82 1.84 8.26
CA ALA A 20 0.16 1.65 7.19
C ALA A 20 0.33 0.18 6.76
N PRO A 21 0.53 -0.82 7.66
CA PRO A 21 0.64 -2.21 7.25
C PRO A 21 -0.65 -2.76 6.63
N ALA A 22 -1.82 -2.32 7.11
CA ALA A 22 -3.10 -2.71 6.54
C ALA A 22 -3.30 -2.11 5.13
N ILE A 23 -2.89 -0.85 4.91
CA ILE A 23 -2.94 -0.21 3.59
C ILE A 23 -1.96 -0.89 2.63
N GLU A 24 -0.74 -1.19 3.07
CA GLU A 24 0.24 -1.93 2.27
C GLU A 24 -0.33 -3.30 1.85
N PHE A 25 -0.92 -4.04 2.78
CA PHE A 25 -1.57 -5.31 2.48
C PHE A 25 -2.70 -5.16 1.46
N VAL A 26 -3.58 -4.17 1.63
CA VAL A 26 -4.67 -3.90 0.69
C VAL A 26 -4.15 -3.55 -0.70
N CYS A 27 -3.09 -2.74 -0.80
CA CYS A 27 -2.44 -2.44 -2.07
C CYS A 27 -1.92 -3.72 -2.75
N TRP A 28 -1.25 -4.60 -2.01
CA TRP A 28 -0.78 -5.88 -2.55
C TRP A 28 -1.91 -6.81 -2.97
N VAL A 29 -3.00 -6.85 -2.20
CA VAL A 29 -4.21 -7.61 -2.57
C VAL A 29 -4.76 -7.09 -3.89
N VAL A 30 -4.91 -5.77 -4.07
CA VAL A 30 -5.41 -5.20 -5.33
C VAL A 30 -4.47 -5.53 -6.50
N VAL A 31 -3.16 -5.42 -6.30
CA VAL A 31 -2.15 -5.75 -7.33
C VAL A 31 -2.22 -7.22 -7.74
N GLY A 32 -2.42 -8.14 -6.80
CA GLY A 32 -2.56 -9.58 -7.09
C GLY A 32 -3.93 -9.97 -7.64
N LEU A 33 -4.99 -9.35 -7.16
CA LEU A 33 -6.37 -9.66 -7.53
C LEU A 33 -6.69 -9.15 -8.95
N ALA A 34 -6.12 -8.03 -9.36
CA ALA A 34 -6.38 -7.43 -10.67
C ALA A 34 -6.09 -8.35 -11.87
N PRO A 35 -4.90 -8.98 -12.01
CA PRO A 35 -4.66 -9.93 -13.10
C PRO A 35 -5.53 -11.18 -12.98
N LEU A 36 -5.84 -11.64 -11.77
CA LEU A 36 -6.73 -12.78 -11.55
C LEU A 36 -8.16 -12.48 -12.05
N LEU A 37 -8.67 -11.29 -11.75
CA LEU A 37 -9.98 -10.83 -12.23
C LEU A 37 -10.01 -10.69 -13.74
N TYR A 38 -8.92 -10.20 -14.36
CA TYR A 38 -8.83 -10.14 -15.83
C TYR A 38 -8.88 -11.53 -16.46
N VAL A 39 -8.23 -12.54 -15.86
CA VAL A 39 -8.28 -13.92 -16.35
C VAL A 39 -9.67 -14.54 -16.23
N ILE A 40 -10.38 -14.27 -15.12
CA ILE A 40 -11.71 -14.87 -14.86
C ILE A 40 -12.82 -14.16 -15.65
N ILE A 41 -12.81 -12.83 -15.66
CA ILE A 41 -13.89 -12.00 -16.20
C ILE A 41 -13.65 -11.68 -17.69
N GLY A 42 -12.39 -11.76 -18.14
CA GLY A 42 -11.99 -11.42 -19.50
C GLY A 42 -11.74 -9.92 -19.70
N ALA A 43 -11.52 -9.54 -20.95
CA ALA A 43 -11.21 -8.16 -21.31
C ALA A 43 -12.39 -7.20 -21.01
N PRO A 44 -12.10 -5.96 -20.61
CA PRO A 44 -13.14 -4.96 -20.41
C PRO A 44 -13.93 -4.74 -21.70
N VAL A 45 -15.26 -4.78 -21.58
CA VAL A 45 -16.18 -4.65 -22.72
C VAL A 45 -16.42 -3.20 -23.12
N THR A 46 -16.00 -2.25 -22.28
CA THR A 46 -16.04 -0.80 -22.54
C THR A 46 -14.71 -0.13 -22.23
N SER A 47 -14.41 0.95 -22.94
CA SER A 47 -13.18 1.74 -22.74
C SER A 47 -13.10 2.34 -21.33
N ASP A 48 -14.23 2.79 -20.77
CA ASP A 48 -14.28 3.37 -19.43
C ASP A 48 -13.90 2.35 -18.35
N GLN A 49 -14.35 1.10 -18.50
CA GLN A 49 -13.99 0.00 -17.60
C GLN A 49 -12.49 -0.31 -17.67
N ALA A 50 -11.92 -0.29 -18.87
CA ALA A 50 -10.48 -0.50 -19.06
C ALA A 50 -9.66 0.58 -18.35
N VAL A 51 -10.03 1.85 -18.51
CA VAL A 51 -9.34 2.99 -17.89
C VAL A 51 -9.45 2.92 -16.36
N LEU A 52 -10.62 2.58 -15.82
CA LEU A 52 -10.81 2.43 -14.37
C LEU A 52 -10.01 1.26 -13.80
N GLN A 53 -9.99 0.11 -14.48
CA GLN A 53 -9.19 -1.03 -14.03
C GLN A 53 -7.69 -0.70 -14.00
N VAL A 54 -7.17 -0.11 -15.09
CA VAL A 54 -5.75 0.25 -15.17
C VAL A 54 -5.39 1.32 -14.13
N SER A 55 -6.21 2.35 -13.96
CA SER A 55 -5.93 3.42 -12.99
C SER A 55 -5.92 2.92 -11.55
N ILE A 56 -6.85 2.03 -11.16
CA ILE A 56 -6.87 1.42 -9.83
C ILE A 56 -5.61 0.59 -9.59
N VAL A 57 -5.20 -0.22 -10.57
CA VAL A 57 -3.99 -1.05 -10.47
C VAL A 57 -2.74 -0.18 -10.35
N VAL A 58 -2.60 0.83 -11.20
CA VAL A 58 -1.46 1.75 -11.17
C VAL A 58 -1.39 2.46 -9.81
N LEU A 59 -2.53 2.93 -9.29
CA LEU A 59 -2.59 3.58 -7.98
C LEU A 59 -2.17 2.61 -6.86
N ALA A 60 -2.62 1.35 -6.90
CA ALA A 60 -2.26 0.33 -5.93
C ALA A 60 -0.77 -0.02 -5.98
N VAL A 61 -0.18 -0.14 -7.19
CA VAL A 61 1.25 -0.36 -7.39
C VAL A 61 2.05 0.81 -6.82
N LEU A 62 1.68 2.05 -7.15
CA LEU A 62 2.36 3.26 -6.64
C LEU A 62 2.27 3.35 -5.12
N GLY A 63 1.09 3.06 -4.54
CA GLY A 63 0.89 3.02 -3.09
C GLY A 63 1.77 1.97 -2.40
N ALA A 64 1.83 0.76 -2.96
CA ALA A 64 2.69 -0.32 -2.43
C ALA A 64 4.18 0.05 -2.51
N ILE A 65 4.65 0.60 -3.63
CA ILE A 65 6.04 1.03 -3.80
C ILE A 65 6.39 2.15 -2.82
N LEU A 66 5.53 3.17 -2.68
CA LEU A 66 5.76 4.27 -1.76
C LEU A 66 5.86 3.79 -0.31
N MET A 67 4.95 2.92 0.13
CA MET A 67 4.99 2.32 1.48
C MET A 67 6.29 1.52 1.69
N ARG A 68 6.67 0.71 0.70
CA ARG A 68 7.91 -0.08 0.72
C ARG A 68 9.14 0.82 0.82
N VAL A 69 9.20 1.89 0.02
CA VAL A 69 10.30 2.87 0.02
C VAL A 69 10.37 3.63 1.33
N ILE A 70 9.24 4.07 1.90
CA ILE A 70 9.20 4.75 3.21
C ILE A 70 9.65 3.80 4.32
N GLY A 71 9.18 2.54 4.32
CA GLY A 71 9.62 1.51 5.27
C GLY A 71 11.11 1.22 5.17
N PHE A 72 11.64 1.16 3.94
CA PHE A 72 13.07 1.00 3.69
C PHE A 72 13.89 2.22 4.15
N ARG A 73 13.41 3.45 3.90
CA ARG A 73 14.08 4.68 4.34
C ARG A 73 14.13 4.82 5.86
N ASN A 74 13.18 4.21 6.56
CA ASN A 74 13.16 4.15 8.03
C ASN A 74 13.98 2.96 8.59
N SER A 75 14.43 2.04 7.74
CA SER A 75 15.31 0.94 8.14
C SER A 75 16.77 1.41 8.15
N ARG A 76 17.48 1.12 9.25
CA ARG A 76 18.89 1.53 9.46
C ARG A 76 19.83 1.11 8.31
N GLY A 77 19.49 0.06 7.57
CA GLY A 77 20.27 -0.45 6.45
C GLY A 77 20.44 0.52 5.26
N TRP A 78 19.50 1.45 5.02
CA TRP A 78 19.67 2.44 3.95
C TRP A 78 20.73 3.48 4.25
N LYS A 79 20.91 3.81 5.54
CA LYS A 79 22.02 4.67 5.95
C LYS A 79 23.35 3.95 5.80
N GLU A 80 23.40 2.67 6.14
CA GLU A 80 24.61 1.84 5.97
C GLU A 80 24.99 1.67 4.49
N LEU A 81 24.01 1.52 3.59
CA LEU A 81 24.28 1.45 2.14
C LEU A 81 24.74 2.78 1.55
N LEU A 82 24.17 3.91 1.98
CA LEU A 82 24.66 5.23 1.55
C LEU A 82 26.09 5.48 2.01
N VAL A 83 26.43 5.13 3.25
CA VAL A 83 27.80 5.23 3.77
C VAL A 83 28.77 4.39 2.94
N ARG A 84 28.39 3.16 2.57
CA ARG A 84 29.23 2.28 1.72
C ARG A 84 29.42 2.82 0.31
N LEU A 85 28.38 3.38 -0.30
CA LEU A 85 28.47 3.98 -1.63
C LEU A 85 29.37 5.23 -1.62
N GLU A 86 29.33 6.01 -0.55
CA GLU A 86 30.20 7.18 -0.39
C GLU A 86 31.67 6.78 -0.14
N GLU A 87 31.93 5.68 0.57
CA GLU A 87 33.29 5.11 0.69
C GLU A 87 33.84 4.56 -0.65
N GLU A 88 32.98 4.00 -1.50
CA GLU A 88 33.36 3.50 -2.85
C GLU A 88 33.64 4.64 -3.85
N GLU A 89 32.96 5.80 -3.73
CA GLU A 89 33.17 6.95 -4.62
C GLU A 89 34.45 7.75 -4.28
N VAL A 90 34.93 7.68 -3.03
CA VAL A 90 36.10 8.43 -2.54
C VAL A 90 37.44 7.69 -2.76
N THR A 91 37.41 6.42 -3.15
CA THR A 91 38.61 5.58 -3.40
C THR A 91 38.99 5.52 -4.88
#